data_AF-A0A1Y2H8X3-F1
#
_entry.id   AF-A0A1Y2H8X3-F1
#
_cell.length_a   1.000
_cell.length_b   1.000
_cell.length_c   1.000
_cell.angle_alpha   90.00
_cell.angle_beta   90.00
_cell.angle_gamma   90.00
#
_symmetry.space_group_name_H-M   'P 1'
#
loop_
_entity.id
_entity.type
_entity.pdbx_description
1 polymer ?
#
loop_
_entity_poly.entity_id
_entity_poly.type
_entity_poly.pdbx_seq_one_letter_code
_entity_poly.pdbx_strand_id
1 'polypeptide(L)'
;MESASADAVVGAARRGHAHVVEWWFLQMQAGVLAADIDWIQVFAAAFSGGHVAVLEWCGKQPPVMEAWLQQPMIDWTGVFSALFSSEQVAVLEWCKSQPSVMHAWQQGIEQCERTGNTSEILSMCLSVVEKGHGLEWLYVFDLLPFAEGNSSVSGEACEQGQLELVKELHSYGYLMGSRKQLVQSAFVSGKLELLGWIDANIDPSIPDVADWDSGNDLYDISQGVACVDILDWLLTNGFRFPAPGEKRANVFASAASYGRLDILEWLFMNGFAQDMTMKDWCESFCSASGAGHVNVLEWLAEHIPKPQADTANAPASPIPTNMLWHAFGTGQVDVIEWWAHKSGWLKDAYDLNHGLPYLNACDSNYESRVPSKLAALKVWVNAGYEVDYAECIQEASTEGRIDVLDWLLHPTRASEADFIKAWSSSELPHEEDLASLQAHYGYDIFNHGGTLVWWRAKLPHIAALPINRGPYYNPIHAHFLEHMLGNASFQLLGPLSAINEFYGGQVVLLE
;
A
#
# COMPACT_ATOMS: atom_id res chain seq x y z
N MET A 1 40.38 6.75 8.26
CA MET A 1 40.79 5.92 7.09
C MET A 1 40.65 4.44 7.39
N GLU A 2 40.88 3.97 8.62
CA GLU A 2 40.68 2.56 8.99
C GLU A 2 39.20 2.11 8.99
N SER A 3 38.24 2.93 9.45
CA SER A 3 36.80 2.56 9.38
C SER A 3 36.26 2.45 7.95
N ALA A 4 36.67 3.36 7.07
CA ALA A 4 36.30 3.34 5.65
C ALA A 4 36.88 2.15 4.87
N SER A 5 37.81 1.41 5.47
CA SER A 5 38.51 0.27 4.83
C SER A 5 37.76 -1.06 5.02
N ALA A 6 37.22 -1.30 6.22
CA ALA A 6 36.43 -2.50 6.52
C ALA A 6 35.06 -2.46 5.81
N ASP A 7 34.39 -1.31 5.81
CA ASP A 7 33.09 -1.14 5.12
C ASP A 7 33.22 -1.33 3.60
N ALA A 8 34.39 -1.01 3.02
CA ALA A 8 34.64 -1.14 1.60
C ALA A 8 34.73 -2.60 1.15
N VAL A 9 35.38 -3.48 1.94
CA VAL A 9 35.44 -4.92 1.62
C VAL A 9 34.08 -5.59 1.79
N VAL A 10 33.30 -5.21 2.81
CA VAL A 10 31.92 -5.67 3.02
C VAL A 10 31.02 -5.22 1.87
N GLY A 11 31.12 -3.95 1.45
CA GLY A 11 30.38 -3.42 0.30
C GLY A 11 30.75 -4.10 -1.03
N ALA A 12 32.04 -4.44 -1.22
CA ALA A 12 32.51 -5.20 -2.37
C ALA A 12 31.94 -6.63 -2.39
N ALA A 13 31.91 -7.30 -1.23
CA ALA A 13 31.31 -8.62 -1.09
C ALA A 13 29.80 -8.60 -1.39
N ARG A 14 29.07 -7.58 -0.89
CA ARG A 14 27.62 -7.38 -1.16
C ARG A 14 27.30 -7.14 -2.64
N ARG A 15 28.28 -6.70 -3.44
CA ARG A 15 28.13 -6.44 -4.88
C ARG A 15 28.84 -7.46 -5.78
N GLY A 16 29.42 -8.51 -5.18
CA GLY A 16 30.00 -9.64 -5.91
C GLY A 16 31.36 -9.37 -6.51
N HIS A 17 32.07 -8.36 -6.01
CA HIS A 17 33.40 -7.99 -6.49
C HIS A 17 34.49 -8.84 -5.82
N ALA A 18 34.53 -10.14 -6.13
CA ALA A 18 35.50 -11.10 -5.58
C ALA A 18 36.96 -10.64 -5.76
N HIS A 19 37.29 -10.02 -6.89
CA HIS A 19 38.62 -9.45 -7.16
C HIS A 19 39.00 -8.30 -6.21
N VAL A 20 38.03 -7.51 -5.75
CA VAL A 20 38.28 -6.45 -4.77
C VAL A 20 38.53 -7.08 -3.39
N VAL A 21 37.73 -8.07 -3.00
CA VAL A 21 37.92 -8.84 -1.76
C VAL A 21 39.31 -9.51 -1.74
N GLU A 22 39.70 -10.13 -2.85
CA GLU A 22 41.02 -10.73 -3.03
C GLU A 22 42.15 -9.71 -2.91
N TRP A 23 42.01 -8.54 -3.55
CA TRP A 23 43.01 -7.49 -3.45
C TRP A 23 43.22 -7.04 -2.01
N TRP A 24 42.13 -6.83 -1.26
CA TRP A 24 42.17 -6.45 0.16
C TRP A 24 42.88 -7.50 1.03
N PHE A 25 42.58 -8.78 0.81
CA PHE A 25 43.25 -9.88 1.51
C PHE A 25 44.77 -9.90 1.26
N LEU A 26 45.19 -9.71 0.02
CA LEU A 26 46.62 -9.67 -0.34
C LEU A 26 47.34 -8.48 0.30
N GLN A 27 46.71 -7.31 0.39
CA GLN A 27 47.28 -6.13 1.05
C GLN A 27 47.42 -6.33 2.57
N MET A 28 46.47 -7.03 3.20
CA MET A 28 46.55 -7.42 4.61
C MET A 28 47.72 -8.38 4.85
N GLN A 29 47.85 -9.44 4.03
CA GLN A 29 48.97 -10.39 4.14
C GLN A 29 50.34 -9.72 3.91
N ALA A 30 50.40 -8.72 3.04
CA ALA A 30 51.62 -7.94 2.79
C ALA A 30 51.97 -6.96 3.93
N GLY A 31 51.14 -6.85 4.98
CA GLY A 31 51.34 -5.92 6.10
C GLY A 31 51.17 -4.45 5.71
N VAL A 32 50.56 -4.17 4.57
CA VAL A 32 50.34 -2.81 4.04
C VAL A 32 49.13 -2.16 4.71
N LEU A 33 48.15 -2.97 5.12
CA LEU A 33 46.98 -2.55 5.87
C LEU A 33 47.06 -3.09 7.30
N ALA A 34 46.75 -2.24 8.28
CA ALA A 34 46.71 -2.60 9.70
C ALA A 34 45.32 -3.09 10.17
N ALA A 35 44.32 -3.07 9.29
CA ALA A 35 42.94 -3.40 9.63
C ALA A 35 42.72 -4.91 9.63
N ASP A 36 42.15 -5.42 10.73
CA ASP A 36 41.65 -6.79 10.83
C ASP A 36 40.35 -6.87 10.02
N ILE A 37 40.28 -7.82 9.09
CA ILE A 37 39.08 -8.00 8.25
C ILE A 37 38.07 -8.84 9.02
N ASP A 38 36.90 -8.26 9.29
CA ASP A 38 35.78 -9.02 9.82
C ASP A 38 35.18 -9.90 8.71
N TRP A 39 35.73 -11.11 8.57
CA TRP A 39 35.28 -12.08 7.58
C TRP A 39 33.80 -12.46 7.76
N ILE A 40 33.25 -12.38 8.98
CA ILE A 40 31.85 -12.68 9.26
C ILE A 40 30.95 -11.72 8.49
N GLN A 41 31.25 -10.42 8.56
CA GLN A 41 30.50 -9.41 7.80
C GLN A 41 30.69 -9.55 6.29
N VAL A 42 31.87 -9.97 5.83
CA VAL A 42 32.12 -10.28 4.41
C VAL A 42 31.24 -11.43 3.93
N PHE A 43 31.12 -12.51 4.71
CA PHE A 43 30.23 -13.62 4.41
C PHE A 43 28.75 -13.22 4.47
N ALA A 44 28.30 -12.52 5.51
CA ALA A 44 26.92 -12.03 5.61
C ALA A 44 26.56 -11.09 4.44
N ALA A 45 27.50 -10.23 4.02
CA ALA A 45 27.35 -9.40 2.84
C ALA A 45 27.28 -10.20 1.54
N ALA A 46 28.13 -11.21 1.36
CA ALA A 46 28.09 -12.08 0.20
C ALA A 46 26.81 -12.95 0.15
N PHE A 47 26.30 -13.40 1.31
CA PHE A 47 25.03 -14.09 1.45
C PHE A 47 23.85 -13.19 1.05
N SER A 48 23.74 -12.01 1.67
CA SER A 48 22.69 -11.03 1.33
C SER A 48 22.75 -10.56 -0.14
N GLY A 49 23.93 -10.49 -0.74
CA GLY A 49 24.11 -10.13 -2.16
C GLY A 49 23.93 -11.29 -3.14
N GLY A 50 23.83 -12.53 -2.68
CA GLY A 50 23.69 -13.71 -3.56
C GLY A 50 24.96 -14.11 -4.31
N HIS A 51 26.15 -13.73 -3.83
CA HIS A 51 27.37 -13.78 -4.63
C HIS A 51 28.25 -15.00 -4.35
N VAL A 52 27.88 -16.14 -4.94
CA VAL A 52 28.59 -17.44 -4.82
C VAL A 52 30.07 -17.34 -5.20
N ALA A 53 30.46 -16.52 -6.18
CA ALA A 53 31.86 -16.37 -6.57
C ALA A 53 32.76 -15.79 -5.45
N VAL A 54 32.21 -14.90 -4.62
CA VAL A 54 32.91 -14.37 -3.44
C VAL A 54 33.06 -15.48 -2.40
N LEU A 55 32.00 -16.26 -2.16
CA LEU A 55 31.98 -17.36 -1.21
C LEU A 55 32.93 -18.50 -1.61
N GLU A 56 32.93 -18.89 -2.88
CA GLU A 56 33.87 -19.87 -3.43
C GLU A 56 35.32 -19.42 -3.28
N TRP A 57 35.60 -18.13 -3.49
CA TRP A 57 36.94 -17.60 -3.28
C TRP A 57 37.31 -17.67 -1.80
N CYS A 58 36.44 -17.21 -0.89
CA CYS A 58 36.67 -17.29 0.56
C CYS A 58 36.89 -18.74 1.03
N GLY A 59 36.07 -19.68 0.53
CA GLY A 59 36.18 -21.11 0.83
C GLY A 59 37.49 -21.78 0.40
N LYS A 60 38.18 -21.20 -0.60
CA LYS A 60 39.49 -21.68 -1.08
C LYS A 60 40.67 -21.16 -0.26
N GLN A 61 40.47 -20.18 0.62
CA GLN A 61 41.53 -19.56 1.41
C GLN A 61 41.60 -20.16 2.83
N PRO A 62 42.63 -20.96 3.17
CA PRO A 62 42.74 -21.55 4.50
C PRO A 62 42.70 -20.55 5.66
N PRO A 63 43.38 -19.38 5.60
CA PRO A 63 43.31 -18.39 6.69
C PRO A 63 41.91 -17.81 6.91
N VAL A 64 41.12 -17.67 5.83
CA VAL A 64 39.74 -17.18 5.90
C VAL A 64 38.84 -18.24 6.53
N MET A 65 39.02 -19.51 6.14
CA MET A 65 38.26 -20.63 6.70
C MET A 65 38.68 -21.00 8.13
N GLU A 66 39.95 -20.80 8.51
CA GLU A 66 40.40 -20.93 9.90
C GLU A 66 39.83 -19.81 10.78
N ALA A 67 39.81 -18.57 10.28
CA ALA A 67 39.13 -17.46 10.94
C ALA A 67 37.62 -17.71 11.07
N TRP A 68 37.02 -18.38 10.09
CA TRP A 68 35.62 -18.83 10.15
C TRP A 68 35.38 -19.92 11.20
N LEU A 69 36.30 -20.89 11.36
CA LEU A 69 36.10 -22.08 12.20
C LEU A 69 36.58 -21.94 13.67
N GLN A 70 37.53 -21.04 13.97
CA GLN A 70 38.21 -21.00 15.28
C GLN A 70 37.76 -19.88 16.22
N GLN A 71 36.71 -19.13 15.91
CA GLN A 71 36.27 -18.00 16.73
C GLN A 71 35.33 -18.47 17.87
N PRO A 72 35.74 -18.33 19.15
CA PRO A 72 34.86 -18.60 20.27
C PRO A 72 33.95 -17.38 20.49
N MET A 73 32.63 -17.57 20.42
CA MET A 73 31.58 -16.56 20.65
C MET A 73 31.14 -15.73 19.43
N ILE A 74 30.76 -16.38 18.32
CA ILE A 74 29.99 -15.70 17.25
C ILE A 74 28.51 -16.04 17.38
N ASP A 75 27.70 -15.00 17.17
CA ASP A 75 26.28 -15.08 16.90
C ASP A 75 26.03 -15.51 15.44
N TRP A 76 26.13 -16.81 15.18
CA TRP A 76 26.03 -17.38 13.83
C TRP A 76 24.66 -17.13 13.20
N THR A 77 23.64 -17.01 14.02
CA THR A 77 22.26 -16.72 13.64
C THR A 77 22.14 -15.42 12.82
N GLY A 78 22.92 -14.37 13.13
CA GLY A 78 22.91 -13.12 12.35
C GLY A 78 23.43 -13.28 10.93
N VAL A 79 24.41 -14.17 10.73
CA VAL A 79 24.99 -14.46 9.41
C VAL A 79 24.04 -15.31 8.56
N PHE A 80 23.45 -16.32 9.18
CA PHE A 80 22.48 -17.19 8.51
C PHE A 80 21.10 -16.53 8.36
N SER A 81 20.75 -15.56 9.20
CA SER A 81 19.60 -14.69 8.98
C SER A 81 19.75 -13.93 7.66
N ALA A 82 20.94 -13.40 7.37
CA ALA A 82 21.22 -12.76 6.07
C ALA A 82 21.13 -13.75 4.89
N LEU A 83 21.44 -15.04 5.12
CA LEU A 83 21.29 -16.10 4.13
C LEU A 83 19.81 -16.34 3.80
N PHE A 84 18.98 -16.60 4.81
CA PHE A 84 17.57 -16.93 4.64
C PHE A 84 16.70 -15.72 4.28
N SER A 85 17.12 -14.50 4.63
CA SER A 85 16.50 -13.26 4.17
C SER A 85 16.67 -13.05 2.65
N SER A 86 17.63 -13.72 2.02
CA SER A 86 17.88 -13.63 0.58
C SER A 86 17.09 -14.69 -0.20
N GLU A 87 16.61 -14.36 -1.40
CA GLU A 87 15.92 -15.31 -2.30
C GLU A 87 16.90 -16.19 -3.10
N GLN A 88 18.16 -16.29 -2.66
CA GLN A 88 19.27 -16.76 -3.48
C GLN A 88 19.58 -18.25 -3.20
N VAL A 89 18.81 -19.14 -3.83
CA VAL A 89 18.96 -20.61 -3.72
C VAL A 89 20.40 -21.07 -4.02
N ALA A 90 21.11 -20.40 -4.92
CA ALA A 90 22.49 -20.75 -5.27
C ALA A 90 23.45 -20.66 -4.07
N VAL A 91 23.20 -19.73 -3.13
CA VAL A 91 24.00 -19.59 -1.91
C VAL A 91 23.65 -20.70 -0.91
N LEU A 92 22.36 -21.03 -0.77
CA LEU A 92 21.91 -22.14 0.08
C LEU A 92 22.52 -23.48 -0.38
N GLU A 93 22.54 -23.73 -1.69
CA GLU A 93 23.20 -24.88 -2.30
C GLU A 93 24.72 -24.88 -2.07
N TRP A 94 25.36 -23.71 -2.15
CA TRP A 94 26.77 -23.60 -1.81
C TRP A 94 27.01 -23.97 -0.33
N CYS A 95 26.24 -23.42 0.61
CA CYS A 95 26.34 -23.77 2.03
C CYS A 95 26.18 -25.28 2.27
N LYS A 96 25.15 -25.89 1.67
CA LYS A 96 24.91 -27.34 1.68
C LYS A 96 26.09 -28.15 1.12
N SER A 97 26.80 -27.61 0.13
CA SER A 97 27.98 -28.26 -0.47
C SER A 97 29.25 -28.18 0.38
N GLN A 98 29.30 -27.33 1.41
CA GLN A 98 30.50 -27.08 2.22
C GLN A 98 30.38 -27.71 3.62
N PRO A 99 31.06 -28.85 3.91
CA PRO A 99 30.94 -29.54 5.19
C PRO A 99 31.39 -28.70 6.40
N SER A 100 32.39 -27.83 6.23
CA SER A 100 32.88 -26.94 7.29
C SER A 100 31.85 -25.88 7.67
N VAL A 101 31.07 -25.38 6.70
CA VAL A 101 30.01 -24.40 6.94
C VAL A 101 28.84 -25.06 7.67
N MET A 102 28.43 -26.25 7.23
CA MET A 102 27.38 -27.03 7.91
C MET A 102 27.78 -27.47 9.31
N HIS A 103 29.06 -27.79 9.55
CA HIS A 103 29.54 -28.11 10.89
C HIS A 103 29.49 -26.89 11.83
N ALA A 104 29.91 -25.71 11.33
CA ALA A 104 29.82 -24.46 12.09
C ALA A 104 28.37 -24.10 12.42
N TRP A 105 27.45 -24.31 11.47
CA TRP A 105 26.02 -24.14 11.65
C TRP A 105 25.48 -25.00 12.81
N GLN A 106 25.78 -26.31 12.81
CA GLN A 106 25.31 -27.23 13.85
C GLN A 106 25.83 -26.83 15.24
N GLN A 107 27.09 -26.41 15.34
CA GLN A 107 27.64 -25.88 16.60
C GLN A 107 26.91 -24.62 17.06
N GLY A 108 26.50 -23.76 16.12
CA GLY A 108 25.68 -22.57 16.39
C GLY A 108 24.32 -22.93 16.98
N ILE A 109 23.60 -23.87 16.36
CA ILE A 109 22.32 -24.37 16.86
C ILE A 109 22.47 -24.92 18.29
N GLU A 110 23.39 -25.85 18.52
CA GLU A 110 23.60 -26.45 19.84
C GLU A 110 23.93 -25.40 20.90
N GLN A 111 24.62 -24.33 20.51
CA GLN A 111 24.95 -23.25 21.42
C GLN A 111 23.71 -22.41 21.78
N CYS A 112 22.88 -22.05 20.81
CA CYS A 112 21.62 -21.33 21.04
C CYS A 112 20.67 -22.13 21.94
N GLU A 113 20.61 -23.46 21.77
CA GLU A 113 19.84 -24.35 22.65
C GLU A 113 20.37 -24.31 24.09
N ARG A 114 21.70 -24.32 24.28
CA ARG A 114 22.32 -24.23 25.63
C ARG A 114 22.09 -22.88 26.30
N THR A 115 22.09 -21.78 25.54
CA THR A 115 21.94 -20.42 26.07
C THR A 115 20.49 -19.96 26.16
N GLY A 116 19.56 -20.68 25.54
CA GLY A 116 18.14 -20.30 25.46
C GLY A 116 17.85 -19.13 24.52
N ASN A 117 18.81 -18.73 23.66
CA ASN A 117 18.63 -17.66 22.68
C ASN A 117 18.06 -18.23 21.37
N THR A 118 16.80 -18.65 21.38
CA THR A 118 16.14 -19.29 20.22
C THR A 118 15.42 -18.30 19.30
N SER A 119 15.30 -17.02 19.68
CA SER A 119 14.57 -16.00 18.92
C SER A 119 15.10 -15.79 17.50
N GLU A 120 16.42 -15.75 17.32
CA GLU A 120 17.02 -15.56 16.00
C GLU A 120 16.87 -16.81 15.13
N ILE A 121 16.89 -18.01 15.72
CA ILE A 121 16.61 -19.26 15.01
C ILE A 121 15.15 -19.31 14.57
N LEU A 122 14.22 -18.87 15.42
CA LEU A 122 12.81 -18.73 15.08
C LEU A 122 12.62 -17.75 13.91
N SER A 123 13.33 -16.61 13.92
CA SER A 123 13.30 -15.64 12.83
C SER A 123 13.83 -16.21 11.51
N MET A 124 14.90 -17.02 11.56
CA MET A 124 15.42 -17.74 10.39
C MET A 124 14.42 -18.78 9.87
N CYS A 125 13.83 -19.58 10.77
CA CYS A 125 12.81 -20.55 10.42
C CYS A 125 11.63 -19.87 9.72
N LEU A 126 11.14 -18.75 10.27
CA LEU A 126 10.08 -17.95 9.65
C LEU A 126 10.51 -17.42 8.27
N SER A 127 11.72 -16.86 8.15
CA SER A 127 12.25 -16.34 6.87
C SER A 127 12.29 -17.42 5.78
N VAL A 128 12.65 -18.65 6.14
CA VAL A 128 12.65 -19.79 5.19
C VAL A 128 11.23 -20.04 4.67
N VAL A 129 10.24 -20.05 5.57
CA VAL A 129 8.83 -20.28 5.19
C VAL A 129 8.28 -19.11 4.36
N GLU A 130 8.50 -17.87 4.80
CA GLU A 130 8.08 -16.62 4.12
C GLU A 130 8.62 -16.53 2.68
N LYS A 131 9.88 -16.91 2.48
CA LYS A 131 10.52 -16.88 1.15
C LYS A 131 10.12 -18.05 0.25
N GLY A 132 9.28 -18.97 0.74
CA GLY A 132 8.90 -20.17 0.01
C GLY A 132 10.09 -21.11 -0.26
N HIS A 133 11.21 -20.92 0.47
CA HIS A 133 12.30 -21.87 0.48
C HIS A 133 11.76 -23.12 1.16
N GLY A 134 11.36 -24.10 0.35
CA GLY A 134 10.53 -25.21 0.81
C GLY A 134 11.13 -26.05 1.94
N LEU A 135 10.34 -27.01 2.41
CA LEU A 135 10.65 -27.96 3.47
C LEU A 135 12.07 -28.54 3.46
N GLU A 136 12.65 -28.78 2.28
CA GLU A 136 14.02 -29.29 2.13
C GLU A 136 15.03 -28.45 2.92
N TRP A 137 14.89 -27.13 2.92
CA TRP A 137 15.83 -26.24 3.59
C TRP A 137 15.67 -26.25 5.11
N LEU A 138 14.44 -26.38 5.62
CA LEU A 138 14.22 -26.58 7.05
C LEU A 138 14.86 -27.88 7.54
N TYR A 139 14.87 -28.93 6.71
CA TYR A 139 15.52 -30.19 7.02
C TYR A 139 17.06 -30.10 6.92
N VAL A 140 17.59 -29.56 5.81
CA VAL A 140 19.03 -29.45 5.58
C VAL A 140 19.73 -28.67 6.68
N PHE A 141 19.05 -27.66 7.24
CA PHE A 141 19.58 -26.81 8.29
C PHE A 141 19.04 -27.15 9.69
N ASP A 142 18.44 -28.31 9.92
CA ASP A 142 17.97 -28.75 11.25
C ASP A 142 17.07 -27.70 11.96
N LEU A 143 16.29 -26.93 11.19
CA LEU A 143 15.46 -25.82 11.68
C LEU A 143 14.05 -26.25 12.10
N LEU A 144 13.58 -27.40 11.63
CA LEU A 144 12.20 -27.86 11.86
C LEU A 144 11.82 -27.96 13.36
N PRO A 145 12.66 -28.45 14.28
CA PRO A 145 12.31 -28.52 15.71
C PRO A 145 12.01 -27.15 16.33
N PHE A 146 12.56 -26.07 15.76
CA PHE A 146 12.31 -24.71 16.23
C PHE A 146 10.93 -24.19 15.80
N ALA A 147 10.19 -24.89 14.95
CA ALA A 147 8.79 -24.58 14.69
C ALA A 147 7.89 -24.89 15.90
N GLU A 148 8.34 -25.70 16.87
CA GLU A 148 7.56 -26.07 18.05
C GLU A 148 7.15 -24.82 18.85
N GLY A 149 5.85 -24.68 19.12
CA GLY A 149 5.36 -23.56 19.91
C GLY A 149 5.28 -22.22 19.14
N ASN A 150 5.51 -22.22 17.82
CA ASN A 150 5.46 -21.00 17.00
C ASN A 150 4.22 -20.97 16.08
N SER A 151 3.23 -20.15 16.48
CA SER A 151 2.03 -19.89 15.69
C SER A 151 2.33 -19.22 14.35
N SER A 152 3.30 -18.31 14.27
CA SER A 152 3.65 -17.60 13.03
C SER A 152 4.15 -18.54 11.94
N VAL A 153 4.93 -19.56 12.30
CA VAL A 153 5.37 -20.60 11.34
C VAL A 153 4.18 -21.37 10.77
N SER A 154 3.21 -21.71 11.63
CA SER A 154 1.99 -22.41 11.21
C SER A 154 1.10 -21.54 10.32
N GLY A 155 0.95 -20.25 10.67
CA GLY A 155 0.20 -19.26 9.90
C GLY A 155 0.80 -19.02 8.52
N GLU A 156 2.11 -18.72 8.45
CA GLU A 156 2.82 -18.45 7.20
C GLU A 156 2.81 -19.67 6.27
N ALA A 157 3.04 -20.88 6.81
CA ALA A 157 2.96 -22.11 6.01
C ALA A 157 1.56 -22.29 5.38
N CYS A 158 0.51 -21.90 6.11
CA CYS A 158 -0.86 -21.92 5.61
C CYS A 158 -1.10 -20.82 4.56
N GLU A 159 -0.69 -19.58 4.82
CA GLU A 159 -0.84 -18.42 3.91
C GLU A 159 -0.16 -18.66 2.55
N GLN A 160 1.02 -19.26 2.55
CA GLN A 160 1.74 -19.66 1.33
C GLN A 160 1.18 -20.94 0.68
N GLY A 161 0.26 -21.63 1.35
CA GLY A 161 -0.35 -22.86 0.88
C GLY A 161 0.62 -24.05 0.82
N GLN A 162 1.58 -24.15 1.73
CA GLN A 162 2.62 -25.19 1.74
C GLN A 162 2.08 -26.48 2.37
N LEU A 163 1.22 -27.21 1.64
CA LEU A 163 0.53 -28.41 2.14
C LEU A 163 1.47 -29.46 2.76
N GLU A 164 2.61 -29.74 2.13
CA GLU A 164 3.54 -30.75 2.65
C GLU A 164 4.21 -30.30 3.95
N LEU A 165 4.57 -29.00 4.08
CA LEU A 165 5.10 -28.47 5.34
C LEU A 165 4.04 -28.55 6.45
N VAL A 166 2.80 -28.19 6.16
CA VAL A 166 1.69 -28.27 7.14
C VAL A 166 1.46 -29.71 7.62
N LYS A 167 1.49 -30.69 6.71
CA LYS A 167 1.40 -32.12 7.05
C LYS A 167 2.52 -32.57 7.98
N GLU A 168 3.75 -32.12 7.70
CA GLU A 168 4.90 -32.51 8.52
C GLU A 168 4.85 -31.87 9.89
N LEU A 169 4.62 -30.55 9.97
CA LEU A 169 4.41 -29.84 11.23
C LEU A 169 3.36 -30.56 12.08
N HIS A 170 2.26 -31.02 11.48
CA HIS A 170 1.26 -31.79 12.19
C HIS A 170 1.74 -33.17 12.65
N SER A 171 2.45 -33.91 11.79
CA SER A 171 2.98 -35.24 12.10
C SER A 171 3.97 -35.24 13.28
N TYR A 172 4.73 -34.15 13.42
CA TYR A 172 5.68 -33.95 14.52
C TYR A 172 5.07 -33.27 15.75
N GLY A 173 3.82 -32.81 15.67
CA GLY A 173 3.13 -32.09 16.76
C GLY A 173 3.53 -30.63 16.89
N TYR A 174 4.16 -30.04 15.87
CA TYR A 174 4.58 -28.64 15.81
C TYR A 174 3.53 -27.71 15.22
N LEU A 175 2.52 -28.24 14.52
CA LEU A 175 1.44 -27.42 13.96
C LEU A 175 0.58 -26.82 15.06
N MET A 176 0.55 -25.48 15.12
CA MET A 176 -0.21 -24.70 16.09
C MET A 176 -1.43 -24.05 15.49
N GLY A 177 -2.37 -23.69 16.35
CA GLY A 177 -3.59 -22.98 15.97
C GLY A 177 -4.80 -23.89 15.98
N SER A 178 -5.97 -23.29 16.21
CA SER A 178 -7.22 -23.99 15.99
C SER A 178 -7.44 -24.23 14.51
N ARG A 179 -8.34 -25.17 14.19
CA ARG A 179 -8.83 -25.36 12.82
C ARG A 179 -9.30 -24.05 12.17
N LYS A 180 -9.94 -23.16 12.94
CA LYS A 180 -10.43 -21.87 12.44
C LYS A 180 -9.27 -20.96 12.05
N GLN A 181 -8.26 -20.83 12.91
CA GLN A 181 -7.07 -19.99 12.66
C GLN A 181 -6.27 -20.49 11.45
N LEU A 182 -6.06 -21.81 11.36
CA LEU A 182 -5.37 -22.42 10.23
C LEU A 182 -6.14 -22.22 8.91
N VAL A 183 -7.47 -22.36 8.92
CA VAL A 183 -8.31 -22.06 7.74
C VAL A 183 -8.27 -20.57 7.39
N GLN A 184 -8.23 -19.66 8.38
CA GLN A 184 -8.09 -18.22 8.16
C GLN A 184 -6.80 -17.85 7.45
N SER A 185 -5.67 -18.39 7.91
CA SER A 185 -4.38 -18.19 7.23
C SER A 185 -4.35 -18.89 5.87
N ALA A 186 -4.83 -20.13 5.77
CA ALA A 186 -4.83 -20.89 4.51
C ALA A 186 -5.72 -20.28 3.42
N PHE A 187 -6.73 -19.47 3.79
CA PHE A 187 -7.64 -18.82 2.86
C PHE A 187 -6.90 -17.97 1.82
N VAL A 188 -5.85 -17.25 2.23
CA VAL A 188 -5.03 -16.39 1.35
C VAL A 188 -4.25 -17.19 0.30
N SER A 189 -4.01 -18.49 0.53
CA SER A 189 -3.33 -19.32 -0.48
C SER A 189 -4.24 -19.70 -1.65
N GLY A 190 -5.57 -19.70 -1.44
CA GLY A 190 -6.55 -20.19 -2.40
C GLY A 190 -6.51 -21.72 -2.65
N LYS A 191 -5.74 -22.48 -1.87
CA LYS A 191 -5.53 -23.93 -2.13
C LYS A 191 -6.56 -24.79 -1.40
N LEU A 192 -7.61 -25.21 -2.13
CA LEU A 192 -8.66 -26.11 -1.61
C LEU A 192 -8.12 -27.42 -1.02
N GLU A 193 -7.04 -27.97 -1.57
CA GLU A 193 -6.40 -29.18 -1.03
C GLU A 193 -5.88 -28.98 0.40
N LEU A 194 -5.31 -27.81 0.69
CA LEU A 194 -4.85 -27.47 2.03
C LEU A 194 -6.03 -27.28 2.98
N LEU A 195 -7.06 -26.55 2.55
CA LEU A 195 -8.28 -26.37 3.34
C LEU A 195 -8.93 -27.72 3.67
N GLY A 196 -9.11 -28.59 2.67
CA GLY A 196 -9.65 -29.94 2.84
C GLY A 196 -8.80 -30.80 3.76
N TRP A 197 -7.47 -30.68 3.69
CA TRP A 197 -6.58 -31.38 4.61
C TRP A 197 -6.72 -30.88 6.05
N ILE A 198 -6.79 -29.56 6.26
CA ILE A 198 -6.98 -28.96 7.60
C ILE A 198 -8.31 -29.41 8.20
N ASP A 199 -9.41 -29.35 7.43
CA ASP A 199 -10.74 -29.79 7.89
C ASP A 199 -10.76 -31.25 8.33
N ALA A 200 -10.10 -32.13 7.57
CA ALA A 200 -10.12 -33.57 7.80
C ALA A 200 -9.18 -34.04 8.92
N ASN A 201 -8.10 -33.30 9.21
CA ASN A 201 -7.03 -33.77 10.11
C ASN A 201 -6.91 -32.97 11.41
N ILE A 202 -7.38 -31.73 11.46
CA ILE A 202 -7.27 -30.89 12.66
C ILE A 202 -8.51 -31.06 13.53
N ASP A 203 -8.32 -31.47 14.78
CA ASP A 203 -9.38 -31.63 15.76
C ASP A 203 -10.09 -30.27 16.02
N PRO A 204 -11.40 -30.16 15.75
CA PRO A 204 -12.16 -28.93 15.98
C PRO A 204 -12.22 -28.46 17.44
N SER A 205 -11.85 -29.31 18.41
CA SER A 205 -11.81 -28.98 19.84
C SER A 205 -10.54 -28.23 20.27
N ILE A 206 -9.53 -28.15 19.39
CA ILE A 206 -8.31 -27.37 19.66
C ILE A 206 -8.69 -25.89 19.79
N PRO A 207 -8.40 -25.24 20.94
CA PRO A 207 -8.76 -23.85 21.16
C PRO A 207 -7.87 -22.91 20.33
N ASP A 208 -8.39 -21.70 20.12
CA ASP A 208 -7.62 -20.63 19.50
C ASP A 208 -6.35 -20.33 20.31
N VAL A 209 -5.21 -20.19 19.63
CA VAL A 209 -3.95 -19.75 20.23
C VAL A 209 -4.03 -18.24 20.48
N ALA A 210 -3.63 -17.80 21.68
CA ALA A 210 -3.55 -16.39 22.04
C ALA A 210 -2.52 -15.65 21.18
N ASP A 211 -2.76 -14.37 20.90
CA ASP A 211 -1.88 -13.52 20.09
C ASP A 211 -1.61 -14.04 18.65
N TRP A 212 -2.47 -14.92 18.13
CA TRP A 212 -2.48 -15.27 16.71
C TRP A 212 -3.05 -14.09 15.92
N ASP A 213 -2.17 -13.31 15.30
CA ASP A 213 -2.57 -12.32 14.32
C ASP A 213 -2.85 -13.01 13.00
N SER A 214 -4.08 -13.49 12.80
CA SER A 214 -4.43 -14.01 11.47
C SER A 214 -4.58 -12.86 10.47
N GLY A 215 -4.77 -11.62 10.93
CA GLY A 215 -5.08 -10.41 10.13
C GLY A 215 -6.35 -10.47 9.27
N ASN A 216 -6.77 -11.68 8.90
CA ASN A 216 -7.62 -11.99 7.77
C ASN A 216 -8.98 -12.49 8.26
N ASP A 217 -10.03 -11.73 7.91
CA ASP A 217 -11.40 -12.23 7.99
C ASP A 217 -11.60 -13.22 6.83
N LEU A 218 -12.19 -14.41 7.10
CA LEU A 218 -12.44 -15.44 6.08
C LEU A 218 -13.27 -14.93 4.90
N TYR A 219 -13.98 -13.83 5.11
CA TYR A 219 -14.86 -13.23 4.12
C TYR A 219 -14.31 -11.92 3.57
N ASP A 220 -13.08 -11.54 3.93
CA ASP A 220 -12.41 -10.45 3.24
C ASP A 220 -11.97 -10.91 1.84
N ILE A 221 -12.83 -10.61 0.86
CA ILE A 221 -12.63 -10.91 -0.55
C ILE A 221 -11.55 -9.98 -1.16
N SER A 222 -11.06 -8.99 -0.42
CA SER A 222 -10.11 -7.98 -0.91
C SER A 222 -8.81 -8.58 -1.46
N GLN A 223 -8.39 -9.75 -1.01
CA GLN A 223 -7.13 -10.32 -1.47
C GLN A 223 -7.17 -10.87 -2.92
N GLY A 224 -8.33 -10.84 -3.60
CA GLY A 224 -8.47 -11.38 -4.97
C GLY A 224 -8.36 -12.91 -5.07
N VAL A 225 -8.03 -13.57 -3.96
CA VAL A 225 -7.86 -15.03 -3.82
C VAL A 225 -9.21 -15.75 -3.67
N ALA A 226 -10.20 -15.10 -3.08
CA ALA A 226 -11.52 -15.70 -2.90
C ALA A 226 -12.13 -16.08 -4.26
N CYS A 227 -12.53 -17.34 -4.39
CA CYS A 227 -13.33 -17.84 -5.50
C CYS A 227 -14.58 -18.55 -4.96
N VAL A 228 -15.57 -18.73 -5.82
CA VAL A 228 -16.83 -19.41 -5.47
C VAL A 228 -16.58 -20.77 -4.82
N ASP A 229 -15.61 -21.55 -5.33
CA ASP A 229 -15.31 -22.88 -4.78
C ASP A 229 -14.84 -22.83 -3.31
N ILE A 230 -14.06 -21.81 -2.93
CA ILE A 230 -13.62 -21.63 -1.54
C ILE A 230 -14.79 -21.21 -0.66
N LEU A 231 -15.66 -20.32 -1.14
CA LEU A 231 -16.85 -19.89 -0.40
C LEU A 231 -17.84 -21.05 -0.18
N ASP A 232 -18.05 -21.88 -1.20
CA ASP A 232 -18.82 -23.12 -1.11
C ASP A 232 -18.20 -24.10 -0.10
N TRP A 233 -16.87 -24.23 -0.13
CA TRP A 233 -16.14 -25.06 0.81
C TRP A 233 -16.31 -24.57 2.26
N LEU A 234 -16.20 -23.27 2.50
CA LEU A 234 -16.39 -22.67 3.84
C LEU A 234 -17.80 -22.99 4.38
N LEU A 235 -18.85 -22.75 3.59
CA LEU A 235 -20.23 -23.04 3.99
C LEU A 235 -20.46 -24.51 4.28
N THR A 236 -19.97 -25.39 3.40
CA THR A 236 -20.15 -26.85 3.53
C THR A 236 -19.48 -27.39 4.79
N ASN A 237 -18.37 -26.77 5.23
CA ASN A 237 -17.59 -27.17 6.39
C ASN A 237 -17.92 -26.38 7.67
N GLY A 238 -19.11 -25.79 7.74
CA GLY A 238 -19.68 -25.23 8.96
C GLY A 238 -19.19 -23.83 9.33
N PHE A 239 -18.40 -23.17 8.46
CA PHE A 239 -18.05 -21.78 8.64
C PHE A 239 -19.27 -20.91 8.34
N ARG A 240 -19.72 -20.15 9.33
CA ARG A 240 -20.86 -19.25 9.20
C ARG A 240 -20.36 -17.86 8.82
N PHE A 241 -21.07 -17.25 7.89
CA PHE A 241 -20.85 -15.85 7.53
C PHE A 241 -21.31 -14.90 8.64
N PRO A 242 -20.85 -13.64 8.60
CA PRO A 242 -21.27 -12.63 9.54
C PRO A 242 -22.80 -12.43 9.53
N ALA A 243 -23.34 -12.10 10.70
CA ALA A 243 -24.71 -11.61 10.82
C ALA A 243 -24.92 -10.37 9.93
N PRO A 244 -26.18 -10.06 9.54
CA PRO A 244 -26.47 -8.82 8.81
C PRO A 244 -25.89 -7.59 9.51
N GLY A 245 -25.34 -6.65 8.73
CA GLY A 245 -24.71 -5.42 9.21
C GLY A 245 -23.41 -5.09 8.47
N GLU A 246 -22.60 -4.22 9.07
CA GLU A 246 -21.38 -3.63 8.49
C GLU A 246 -20.43 -4.69 7.90
N LYS A 247 -20.13 -5.77 8.63
CA LYS A 247 -19.21 -6.80 8.14
C LYS A 247 -19.64 -7.36 6.78
N ARG A 248 -20.93 -7.62 6.60
CA ARG A 248 -21.48 -8.13 5.34
C ARG A 248 -21.45 -7.06 4.25
N ALA A 249 -21.72 -5.80 4.59
CA ALA A 249 -21.55 -4.69 3.66
C ALA A 249 -20.11 -4.61 3.14
N ASN A 250 -19.12 -4.77 4.01
CA ASN A 250 -17.70 -4.77 3.62
C ASN A 250 -17.36 -5.93 2.68
N VAL A 251 -17.94 -7.12 2.88
CA VAL A 251 -17.77 -8.28 1.97
C VAL A 251 -18.26 -7.94 0.55
N PHE A 252 -19.44 -7.33 0.44
CA PHE A 252 -19.95 -6.85 -0.86
C PHE A 252 -19.09 -5.73 -1.45
N ALA A 253 -18.64 -4.79 -0.61
CA ALA A 253 -17.79 -3.68 -1.02
C ALA A 253 -16.44 -4.14 -1.57
N SER A 254 -15.79 -5.10 -0.90
CA SER A 254 -14.57 -5.74 -1.41
C SER A 254 -14.83 -6.40 -2.76
N ALA A 255 -15.85 -7.25 -2.90
CA ALA A 255 -16.16 -7.87 -4.19
C ALA A 255 -16.42 -6.83 -5.31
N ALA A 256 -17.09 -5.72 -4.97
CA ALA A 256 -17.35 -4.63 -5.88
C ALA A 256 -16.08 -3.85 -6.27
N SER A 257 -15.15 -3.64 -5.33
CA SER A 257 -13.84 -2.98 -5.55
C SER A 257 -12.96 -3.74 -6.55
N TYR A 258 -13.03 -5.07 -6.53
CA TYR A 258 -12.22 -5.93 -7.41
C TYR A 258 -12.98 -6.40 -8.67
N GLY A 259 -14.20 -5.91 -8.90
CA GLY A 259 -14.95 -6.24 -10.11
C GLY A 259 -15.48 -7.68 -10.16
N ARG A 260 -15.58 -8.35 -9.01
CA ARG A 260 -15.87 -9.79 -8.88
C ARG A 260 -17.38 -10.08 -8.93
N LEU A 261 -17.96 -9.98 -10.12
CA LEU A 261 -19.39 -10.31 -10.36
C LEU A 261 -19.73 -11.75 -9.96
N ASP A 262 -18.83 -12.70 -10.20
CA ASP A 262 -18.98 -14.11 -9.81
C ASP A 262 -19.24 -14.27 -8.30
N ILE A 263 -18.52 -13.51 -7.49
CA ILE A 263 -18.69 -13.51 -6.03
C ILE A 263 -19.96 -12.75 -5.63
N LEU A 264 -20.24 -11.61 -6.25
CA LEU A 264 -21.47 -10.85 -5.96
C LEU A 264 -22.73 -11.68 -6.26
N GLU A 265 -22.76 -12.38 -7.39
CA GLU A 265 -23.84 -13.31 -7.75
C GLU A 265 -23.98 -14.42 -6.72
N TRP A 266 -22.87 -15.05 -6.35
CA TRP A 266 -22.86 -16.09 -5.33
C TRP A 266 -23.38 -15.58 -3.97
N LEU A 267 -22.98 -14.38 -3.56
CA LEU A 267 -23.44 -13.76 -2.31
C LEU A 267 -24.96 -13.52 -2.34
N PHE A 268 -25.51 -13.02 -3.44
CA PHE A 268 -26.95 -12.84 -3.58
C PHE A 268 -27.71 -14.18 -3.56
N MET A 269 -27.23 -15.19 -4.30
CA MET A 269 -27.86 -16.51 -4.37
C MET A 269 -27.93 -17.21 -3.00
N ASN A 270 -26.95 -16.95 -2.13
CA ASN A 270 -26.90 -17.52 -0.79
C ASN A 270 -27.57 -16.65 0.28
N GLY A 271 -28.34 -15.63 -0.12
CA GLY A 271 -29.15 -14.81 0.79
C GLY A 271 -28.35 -13.77 1.58
N PHE A 272 -27.11 -13.48 1.19
CA PHE A 272 -26.29 -12.47 1.88
C PHE A 272 -26.80 -11.05 1.68
N ALA A 273 -27.60 -10.78 0.65
CA ALA A 273 -28.25 -9.47 0.50
C ALA A 273 -29.41 -9.23 1.49
N GLN A 274 -29.83 -10.25 2.26
CA GLN A 274 -30.98 -10.13 3.16
C GLN A 274 -30.72 -9.07 4.24
N ASP A 275 -31.74 -8.25 4.49
CA ASP A 275 -31.76 -7.15 5.48
C ASP A 275 -30.74 -6.03 5.24
N MET A 276 -30.08 -6.00 4.09
CA MET A 276 -29.21 -4.90 3.68
C MET A 276 -30.03 -3.63 3.41
N THR A 277 -29.59 -2.51 3.99
CA THR A 277 -30.16 -1.19 3.77
C THR A 277 -29.42 -0.44 2.66
N MET A 278 -29.98 0.66 2.16
CA MET A 278 -29.26 1.53 1.20
C MET A 278 -27.97 2.13 1.77
N LYS A 279 -27.86 2.24 3.10
CA LYS A 279 -26.63 2.65 3.77
C LYS A 279 -25.55 1.58 3.65
N ASP A 280 -25.92 0.32 3.83
CA ASP A 280 -25.00 -0.83 3.69
C ASP A 280 -24.53 -0.99 2.23
N TRP A 281 -25.42 -0.76 1.27
CA TRP A 281 -25.05 -0.77 -0.16
C TRP A 281 -24.18 0.40 -0.60
N CYS A 282 -24.16 1.50 0.16
CA CYS A 282 -23.40 2.71 -0.18
C CYS A 282 -21.93 2.38 -0.45
N GLU A 283 -21.32 1.56 0.40
CA GLU A 283 -19.91 1.22 0.30
C GLU A 283 -19.59 0.36 -0.94
N SER A 284 -20.52 -0.52 -1.35
CA SER A 284 -20.37 -1.30 -2.58
C SER A 284 -20.41 -0.42 -3.83
N PHE A 285 -21.33 0.55 -3.85
CA PHE A 285 -21.39 1.54 -4.93
C PHE A 285 -20.15 2.47 -4.92
N CYS A 286 -19.69 2.91 -3.74
CA CYS A 286 -18.43 3.67 -3.62
C CYS A 286 -17.24 2.89 -4.16
N SER A 287 -17.11 1.63 -3.78
CA SER A 287 -15.99 0.77 -4.18
C SER A 287 -15.97 0.52 -5.69
N ALA A 288 -17.10 0.14 -6.28
CA ALA A 288 -17.20 -0.04 -7.73
C ALA A 288 -16.98 1.27 -8.50
N SER A 289 -17.48 2.40 -7.98
CA SER A 289 -17.30 3.72 -8.59
C SER A 289 -15.86 4.21 -8.48
N GLY A 290 -15.15 3.92 -7.39
CA GLY A 290 -13.74 4.26 -7.23
C GLY A 290 -12.82 3.40 -8.09
N ALA A 291 -13.16 2.12 -8.29
CA ALA A 291 -12.40 1.18 -9.10
C ALA A 291 -12.70 1.23 -10.61
N GLY A 292 -13.75 1.93 -11.03
CA GLY A 292 -14.13 2.04 -12.46
C GLY A 292 -14.91 0.84 -12.99
N HIS A 293 -15.59 0.10 -12.12
CA HIS A 293 -16.29 -1.12 -12.48
C HIS A 293 -17.77 -0.85 -12.83
N VAL A 294 -18.01 -0.23 -13.99
CA VAL A 294 -19.37 0.10 -14.46
C VAL A 294 -20.25 -1.16 -14.62
N ASN A 295 -19.68 -2.29 -15.00
CA ASN A 295 -20.39 -3.57 -15.06
C ASN A 295 -20.93 -4.01 -13.69
N VAL A 296 -20.19 -3.75 -12.61
CA VAL A 296 -20.66 -3.99 -11.23
C VAL A 296 -21.77 -3.01 -10.85
N LEU A 297 -21.66 -1.73 -11.23
CA LEU A 297 -22.72 -0.75 -10.99
C LEU A 297 -24.03 -1.14 -11.69
N GLU A 298 -23.94 -1.54 -12.96
CA GLU A 298 -25.08 -2.06 -13.75
C GLU A 298 -25.71 -3.26 -13.06
N TRP A 299 -24.90 -4.25 -12.67
CA TRP A 299 -25.38 -5.45 -12.00
C TRP A 299 -26.04 -5.13 -10.64
N LEU A 300 -25.42 -4.29 -9.80
CA LEU A 300 -25.99 -3.89 -8.51
C LEU A 300 -27.33 -3.17 -8.69
N ALA A 301 -27.45 -2.29 -9.69
CA ALA A 301 -28.70 -1.56 -9.97
C ALA A 301 -29.84 -2.48 -10.44
N GLU A 302 -29.53 -3.58 -11.13
CA GLU A 302 -30.51 -4.58 -11.56
C GLU A 302 -31.01 -5.46 -10.40
N HIS A 303 -30.15 -5.75 -9.43
CA HIS A 303 -30.45 -6.71 -8.35
C HIS A 303 -30.93 -6.04 -7.05
N ILE A 304 -30.58 -4.78 -6.81
CA ILE A 304 -31.02 -4.05 -5.61
C ILE A 304 -32.41 -3.45 -5.88
N PRO A 305 -33.46 -3.89 -5.17
CA PRO A 305 -34.80 -3.37 -5.38
C PRO A 305 -34.92 -1.95 -4.81
N LYS A 306 -35.70 -1.10 -5.48
CA LYS A 306 -36.08 0.22 -4.96
C LYS A 306 -36.84 0.02 -3.63
N PRO A 307 -36.38 0.64 -2.51
CA PRO A 307 -37.11 0.59 -1.25
C PRO A 307 -38.53 1.15 -1.42
N GLN A 308 -39.52 0.48 -0.83
CA GLN A 308 -40.88 1.04 -0.78
C GLN A 308 -40.91 2.22 0.20
N ALA A 309 -41.58 3.31 -0.18
CA ALA A 309 -41.54 4.61 0.52
C ALA A 309 -41.94 4.56 2.01
N ASP A 310 -42.68 3.52 2.42
CA ASP A 310 -43.20 3.36 3.79
C ASP A 310 -42.42 2.31 4.62
N THR A 311 -41.27 1.84 4.13
CA THR A 311 -40.44 0.86 4.87
C THR A 311 -39.38 1.56 5.71
N ALA A 312 -39.01 0.98 6.85
CA ALA A 312 -37.92 1.46 7.71
C ALA A 312 -36.54 1.52 7.01
N ASN A 313 -36.43 0.94 5.80
CA ASN A 313 -35.20 0.83 5.02
C ASN A 313 -35.06 1.90 3.93
N ALA A 314 -36.12 2.70 3.68
CA ALA A 314 -36.04 3.82 2.75
C ALA A 314 -35.37 5.03 3.44
N PRO A 315 -34.35 5.65 2.84
CA PRO A 315 -33.69 6.79 3.45
C PRO A 315 -34.62 8.01 3.44
N ALA A 316 -34.74 8.69 4.58
CA ALA A 316 -35.60 9.88 4.73
C ALA A 316 -35.09 11.10 3.93
N SER A 317 -33.80 11.12 3.62
CA SER A 317 -33.11 12.08 2.77
C SER A 317 -32.02 11.35 1.98
N PRO A 318 -31.55 11.87 0.84
CA PRO A 318 -30.43 11.28 0.11
C PRO A 318 -29.24 11.03 1.04
N ILE A 319 -28.63 9.85 0.96
CA ILE A 319 -27.54 9.43 1.83
C ILE A 319 -26.27 10.17 1.42
N PRO A 320 -25.64 10.96 2.31
CA PRO A 320 -24.35 11.58 2.05
C PRO A 320 -23.30 10.55 1.67
N THR A 321 -22.54 10.78 0.60
CA THR A 321 -21.58 9.81 0.10
C THR A 321 -20.38 10.46 -0.59
N ASN A 322 -19.23 9.81 -0.53
CA ASN A 322 -18.01 10.15 -1.27
C ASN A 322 -17.83 9.30 -2.54
N MET A 323 -18.88 8.65 -3.00
CA MET A 323 -18.90 7.67 -4.09
C MET A 323 -18.22 8.11 -5.39
N LEU A 324 -18.31 9.39 -5.74
CA LEU A 324 -17.74 9.92 -6.98
C LEU A 324 -16.35 10.55 -6.78
N TRP A 325 -15.84 10.63 -5.55
CA TRP A 325 -14.58 11.31 -5.23
C TRP A 325 -13.41 10.73 -6.05
N HIS A 326 -13.19 9.42 -5.93
CA HIS A 326 -12.12 8.74 -6.68
C HIS A 326 -12.39 8.69 -8.19
N ALA A 327 -13.66 8.61 -8.61
CA ALA A 327 -14.04 8.61 -10.02
C ALA A 327 -13.65 9.93 -10.70
N PHE A 328 -13.94 11.08 -10.09
CA PHE A 328 -13.48 12.38 -10.57
C PHE A 328 -11.95 12.52 -10.49
N GLY A 329 -11.35 12.16 -9.35
CA GLY A 329 -9.91 12.23 -9.13
C GLY A 329 -9.07 11.32 -10.02
N THR A 330 -9.67 10.34 -10.69
CA THR A 330 -8.99 9.47 -11.67
C THR A 330 -9.55 9.61 -13.08
N GLY A 331 -10.53 10.48 -13.30
CA GLY A 331 -11.12 10.77 -14.61
C GLY A 331 -11.94 9.62 -15.21
N GLN A 332 -12.68 8.86 -14.39
CA GLN A 332 -13.53 7.75 -14.83
C GLN A 332 -14.86 8.28 -15.42
N VAL A 333 -14.78 8.74 -16.68
CA VAL A 333 -15.91 9.37 -17.39
C VAL A 333 -17.12 8.44 -17.49
N ASP A 334 -16.90 7.16 -17.69
CA ASP A 334 -17.91 6.12 -17.82
C ASP A 334 -18.71 5.91 -16.52
N VAL A 335 -18.05 5.95 -15.36
CA VAL A 335 -18.71 5.94 -14.04
C VAL A 335 -19.58 7.18 -13.86
N ILE A 336 -19.04 8.37 -14.18
CA ILE A 336 -19.81 9.62 -14.08
C ILE A 336 -21.01 9.62 -15.02
N GLU A 337 -20.83 9.15 -16.26
CA GLU A 337 -21.91 9.03 -17.25
C GLU A 337 -22.98 8.05 -16.78
N TRP A 338 -22.58 6.92 -16.19
CA TRP A 338 -23.50 5.95 -15.62
C TRP A 338 -24.33 6.55 -14.48
N TRP A 339 -23.68 7.23 -13.53
CA TRP A 339 -24.39 7.89 -12.42
C TRP A 339 -25.33 8.99 -12.89
N ALA A 340 -24.91 9.80 -13.88
CA ALA A 340 -25.71 10.88 -14.42
C ALA A 340 -26.94 10.41 -15.21
N HIS A 341 -26.78 9.36 -16.02
CA HIS A 341 -27.78 9.01 -17.05
C HIS A 341 -28.41 7.62 -16.91
N LYS A 342 -27.73 6.66 -16.27
CA LYS A 342 -28.16 5.26 -16.23
C LYS A 342 -28.60 4.76 -14.84
N SER A 343 -28.15 5.40 -13.76
CA SER A 343 -28.42 4.99 -12.37
C SER A 343 -29.90 4.99 -11.95
N GLY A 344 -30.79 5.56 -12.77
CA GLY A 344 -32.23 5.50 -12.56
C GLY A 344 -32.66 6.20 -11.27
N TRP A 345 -33.25 5.44 -10.33
CA TRP A 345 -33.70 5.96 -9.03
C TRP A 345 -32.57 6.03 -7.99
N LEU A 346 -31.41 5.40 -8.23
CA LEU A 346 -30.31 5.35 -7.28
C LEU A 346 -29.70 6.73 -7.04
N LYS A 347 -29.62 7.59 -8.07
CA LYS A 347 -29.16 8.98 -7.92
C LYS A 347 -30.02 9.83 -6.98
N ASP A 348 -31.27 9.43 -6.74
CA ASP A 348 -32.16 10.11 -5.79
C ASP A 348 -32.00 9.55 -4.37
N ALA A 349 -31.41 8.35 -4.23
CA ALA A 349 -31.15 7.70 -2.94
C ALA A 349 -29.86 8.20 -2.27
N TYR A 350 -28.93 8.76 -3.05
CA TYR A 350 -27.61 9.22 -2.61
C TYR A 350 -27.43 10.71 -2.91
N ASP A 351 -26.84 11.45 -1.98
CA ASP A 351 -26.36 12.81 -2.24
C ASP A 351 -25.01 12.72 -2.94
N LEU A 352 -25.06 12.61 -4.27
CA LEU A 352 -23.86 12.48 -5.12
C LEU A 352 -23.00 13.75 -5.17
N ASN A 353 -23.52 14.89 -4.70
CA ASN A 353 -22.79 16.16 -4.61
C ASN A 353 -22.19 16.39 -3.21
N HIS A 354 -22.43 15.49 -2.25
CA HIS A 354 -21.87 15.59 -0.92
C HIS A 354 -20.34 15.63 -0.95
N GLY A 355 -19.74 16.62 -0.29
CA GLY A 355 -18.29 16.82 -0.30
C GLY A 355 -17.73 17.31 -1.64
N LEU A 356 -18.59 17.81 -2.55
CA LEU A 356 -18.22 18.48 -3.81
C LEU A 356 -17.21 17.68 -4.66
N PRO A 357 -17.50 16.40 -4.98
CA PRO A 357 -16.50 15.47 -5.51
C PRO A 357 -15.99 15.88 -6.90
N TYR A 358 -16.75 16.70 -7.64
CA TYR A 358 -16.35 17.25 -8.93
C TYR A 358 -15.10 18.14 -8.86
N LEU A 359 -14.76 18.69 -7.69
CA LEU A 359 -13.53 19.48 -7.50
C LEU A 359 -12.27 18.64 -7.70
N ASN A 360 -12.31 17.33 -7.44
CA ASN A 360 -11.21 16.42 -7.74
C ASN A 360 -10.94 16.27 -9.25
N ALA A 361 -11.81 16.77 -10.12
CA ALA A 361 -11.51 16.86 -11.55
C ALA A 361 -10.68 18.11 -11.90
N CYS A 362 -10.61 19.08 -10.98
CA CYS A 362 -9.88 20.34 -11.09
C CYS A 362 -8.46 20.28 -10.51
N ASP A 363 -8.06 19.17 -9.89
CA ASP A 363 -6.72 18.98 -9.33
C ASP A 363 -5.67 18.58 -10.38
N SER A 364 -4.39 18.66 -10.04
CA SER A 364 -3.29 18.28 -10.95
C SER A 364 -2.76 16.85 -10.78
N ASN A 365 -3.23 16.15 -9.74
CA ASN A 365 -2.82 14.79 -9.46
C ASN A 365 -3.03 13.86 -10.66
N TYR A 366 -2.16 12.85 -10.81
CA TYR A 366 -2.20 11.91 -11.92
C TYR A 366 -2.20 12.61 -13.29
N GLU A 367 -1.16 13.41 -13.59
CA GLU A 367 -1.04 14.23 -14.80
C GLU A 367 -1.44 13.51 -16.11
N SER A 368 -1.09 12.21 -16.24
CA SER A 368 -1.47 11.37 -17.39
C SER A 368 -2.98 11.26 -17.65
N ARG A 369 -3.83 11.60 -16.68
CA ARG A 369 -5.29 11.48 -16.70
C ARG A 369 -6.02 12.82 -16.75
N VAL A 370 -5.31 13.94 -16.80
CA VAL A 370 -5.86 15.30 -16.87
C VAL A 370 -6.97 15.47 -17.92
N PRO A 371 -6.81 14.99 -19.19
CA PRO A 371 -7.88 15.10 -20.18
C PRO A 371 -9.18 14.38 -19.78
N SER A 372 -9.04 13.22 -19.13
CA SER A 372 -10.18 12.41 -18.68
C SER A 372 -10.88 13.03 -17.47
N LYS A 373 -10.14 13.69 -16.57
CA LYS A 373 -10.72 14.47 -15.47
C LYS A 373 -11.61 15.60 -15.98
N LEU A 374 -11.11 16.40 -16.92
CA LEU A 374 -11.92 17.46 -17.54
C LEU A 374 -13.12 16.88 -18.30
N ALA A 375 -12.99 15.72 -18.93
CA ALA A 375 -14.12 15.04 -19.58
C ALA A 375 -15.19 14.60 -18.56
N ALA A 376 -14.80 14.07 -17.40
CA ALA A 376 -15.71 13.71 -16.32
C ALA A 376 -16.47 14.95 -15.79
N LEU A 377 -15.77 16.05 -15.55
CA LEU A 377 -16.39 17.32 -15.14
C LEU A 377 -17.39 17.85 -16.18
N LYS A 378 -17.05 17.74 -17.47
CA LYS A 378 -17.96 18.10 -18.57
C LYS A 378 -19.24 17.27 -18.55
N VAL A 379 -19.14 15.96 -18.34
CA VAL A 379 -20.33 15.08 -18.24
C VAL A 379 -21.21 15.52 -17.07
N TRP A 380 -20.62 15.76 -15.90
CA TRP A 380 -21.34 16.22 -14.71
C TRP A 380 -22.13 17.51 -14.94
N VAL A 381 -21.46 18.54 -15.47
CA VAL A 381 -22.08 19.84 -15.78
C VAL A 381 -23.16 19.69 -16.85
N ASN A 382 -22.90 18.92 -17.92
CA ASN A 382 -23.88 18.72 -18.98
C ASN A 382 -25.12 17.95 -18.52
N ALA A 383 -24.99 17.11 -17.50
CA ALA A 383 -26.11 16.41 -16.88
C ALA A 383 -26.98 17.33 -15.99
N GLY A 384 -26.56 18.57 -15.75
CA GLY A 384 -27.32 19.58 -15.02
C GLY A 384 -27.17 19.49 -13.50
N TYR A 385 -26.14 18.79 -13.00
CA TYR A 385 -25.81 18.81 -11.58
C TYR A 385 -25.31 20.19 -11.15
N GLU A 386 -25.64 20.57 -9.92
CA GLU A 386 -25.18 21.82 -9.32
C GLU A 386 -23.66 21.78 -9.12
N VAL A 387 -23.00 22.89 -9.49
CA VAL A 387 -21.55 23.09 -9.40
C VAL A 387 -21.29 24.52 -8.94
N ASP A 388 -20.50 24.69 -7.88
CA ASP A 388 -19.90 26.00 -7.56
C ASP A 388 -18.74 26.26 -8.54
N TYR A 389 -19.02 27.08 -9.55
CA TYR A 389 -18.02 27.45 -10.55
C TYR A 389 -16.88 28.27 -9.96
N ALA A 390 -17.12 29.10 -8.94
CA ALA A 390 -16.06 29.90 -8.34
C ALA A 390 -15.04 28.98 -7.63
N GLU A 391 -15.51 27.94 -6.97
CA GLU A 391 -14.64 26.95 -6.31
C GLU A 391 -13.90 26.08 -7.34
N CYS A 392 -14.55 25.68 -8.43
CA CYS A 392 -13.86 25.00 -9.54
C CYS A 392 -12.76 25.85 -10.17
N ILE A 393 -13.02 27.15 -10.36
CA ILE A 393 -12.04 28.11 -10.89
C ILE A 393 -10.89 28.28 -9.90
N GLN A 394 -11.18 28.35 -8.60
CA GLN A 394 -10.18 28.48 -7.56
C GLN A 394 -9.27 27.24 -7.55
N GLU A 395 -9.84 26.05 -7.47
CA GLU A 395 -9.11 24.79 -7.42
C GLU A 395 -8.24 24.61 -8.68
N ALA A 396 -8.82 24.80 -9.86
CA ALA A 396 -8.07 24.74 -11.11
C ALA A 396 -6.95 25.80 -11.20
N SER A 397 -7.14 26.95 -10.55
CA SER A 397 -6.10 27.97 -10.48
C SER A 397 -4.97 27.54 -9.56
N THR A 398 -5.24 27.07 -8.35
CA THR A 398 -4.19 26.65 -7.39
C THR A 398 -3.39 25.46 -7.90
N GLU A 399 -4.06 24.55 -8.60
CA GLU A 399 -3.51 23.30 -9.13
C GLU A 399 -2.87 23.45 -10.52
N GLY A 400 -2.93 24.63 -11.14
CA GLY A 400 -2.29 24.85 -12.45
C GLY A 400 -3.07 24.30 -13.66
N ARG A 401 -4.34 23.95 -13.50
CA ARG A 401 -5.20 23.34 -14.52
C ARG A 401 -5.78 24.36 -15.50
N ILE A 402 -4.91 24.87 -16.38
CA ILE A 402 -5.27 25.84 -17.44
C ILE A 402 -6.38 25.30 -18.37
N ASP A 403 -6.41 24.00 -18.64
CA ASP A 403 -7.43 23.35 -19.47
C ASP A 403 -8.85 23.49 -18.88
N VAL A 404 -8.98 23.42 -17.56
CA VAL A 404 -10.24 23.64 -16.85
C VAL A 404 -10.61 25.12 -16.88
N LEU A 405 -9.65 26.03 -16.65
CA LEU A 405 -9.88 27.48 -16.71
C LEU A 405 -10.32 27.94 -18.11
N ASP A 406 -9.63 27.50 -19.17
CA ASP A 406 -10.01 27.77 -20.57
C ASP A 406 -11.40 27.23 -20.88
N TRP A 407 -11.74 26.07 -20.34
CA TRP A 407 -13.07 25.49 -20.49
C TRP A 407 -14.14 26.32 -19.76
N LEU A 408 -13.91 26.73 -18.52
CA LEU A 408 -14.87 27.52 -17.72
C LEU A 408 -15.04 28.96 -18.23
N LEU A 409 -14.00 29.55 -18.83
CA LEU A 409 -14.03 30.91 -19.40
C LEU A 409 -15.04 31.05 -20.55
N HIS A 410 -15.51 29.94 -21.12
CA HIS A 410 -16.51 30.00 -22.18
C HIS A 410 -17.77 30.77 -21.71
N PRO A 411 -18.25 31.81 -22.43
CA PRO A 411 -19.23 32.79 -21.94
C PRO A 411 -20.59 32.23 -21.48
N THR A 412 -20.85 30.96 -21.73
CA THR A 412 -22.10 30.26 -21.41
C THR A 412 -21.98 29.34 -20.20
N ARG A 413 -20.84 29.33 -19.50
CA ARG A 413 -20.57 28.40 -18.37
C ARG A 413 -20.46 29.16 -17.05
N ALA A 414 -19.29 29.70 -16.75
CA ALA A 414 -19.08 30.51 -15.55
C ALA A 414 -19.29 31.99 -15.86
N SER A 415 -19.88 32.70 -14.91
CA SER A 415 -20.09 34.15 -15.00
C SER A 415 -18.83 34.91 -14.61
N GLU A 416 -18.72 36.16 -15.04
CA GLU A 416 -17.63 37.04 -14.59
C GLU A 416 -17.62 37.21 -13.05
N ALA A 417 -18.79 37.15 -12.41
CA ALA A 417 -18.90 37.19 -10.95
C ALA A 417 -18.28 35.95 -10.29
N ASP A 418 -18.33 34.77 -10.91
CA ASP A 418 -17.69 33.56 -10.40
C ASP A 418 -16.16 33.69 -10.48
N PHE A 419 -15.63 34.26 -11.56
CA PHE A 419 -14.20 34.56 -11.67
C PHE A 419 -13.74 35.61 -10.65
N ILE A 420 -14.55 36.65 -10.40
CA ILE A 420 -14.26 37.62 -9.33
C ILE A 420 -14.30 36.93 -7.97
N LYS A 421 -15.34 36.13 -7.68
CA LYS A 421 -15.48 35.38 -6.41
C LYS A 421 -14.30 34.42 -6.22
N ALA A 422 -13.88 33.68 -7.24
CA ALA A 422 -12.73 32.79 -7.19
C ALA A 422 -11.41 33.54 -6.91
N TRP A 423 -11.26 34.75 -7.46
CA TRP A 423 -10.07 35.57 -7.27
C TRP A 423 -10.03 36.32 -5.92
N SER A 424 -11.21 36.73 -5.42
CA SER A 424 -11.34 37.64 -4.26
C SER A 424 -11.97 37.00 -3.01
N SER A 425 -12.31 35.72 -3.05
CA SER A 425 -12.76 34.89 -1.93
C SER A 425 -12.05 35.25 -0.60
N SER A 426 -12.68 35.26 0.58
CA SER A 426 -11.98 35.11 1.89
C SER A 426 -12.27 33.80 2.67
N GLU A 427 -13.40 33.14 2.42
CA GLU A 427 -13.79 31.81 2.93
C GLU A 427 -12.99 30.64 2.33
N LEU A 428 -11.94 30.16 3.00
CA LEU A 428 -11.27 28.90 2.63
C LEU A 428 -12.28 27.75 2.71
N PRO A 429 -12.48 26.95 1.64
CA PRO A 429 -13.32 25.77 1.77
C PRO A 429 -12.63 24.82 2.77
N HIS A 430 -13.33 24.52 3.86
CA HIS A 430 -12.98 23.53 4.89
C HIS A 430 -11.88 23.88 5.91
N GLU A 431 -11.97 25.05 6.57
CA GLU A 431 -11.20 25.41 7.77
C GLU A 431 -11.69 24.70 9.05
N GLU A 432 -11.57 23.37 9.16
CA GLU A 432 -11.74 22.72 10.47
C GLU A 432 -10.41 22.54 11.22
N ASP A 433 -9.28 22.26 10.53
CA ASP A 433 -7.93 22.35 11.14
C ASP A 433 -6.77 22.51 10.13
N LEU A 434 -5.57 22.85 10.65
CA LEU A 434 -4.34 23.03 9.88
C LEU A 434 -3.85 21.73 9.20
N ALA A 435 -4.21 20.56 9.74
CA ALA A 435 -3.84 19.25 9.17
C ALA A 435 -4.68 18.92 7.93
N SER A 436 -5.96 19.32 7.93
CA SER A 436 -6.90 19.26 6.82
C SER A 436 -6.45 20.19 5.70
N LEU A 437 -5.92 21.37 6.07
CA LEU A 437 -5.29 22.29 5.13
C LEU A 437 -4.04 21.68 4.45
N GLN A 438 -3.20 20.97 5.21
CA GLN A 438 -2.01 20.30 4.69
C GLN A 438 -2.33 19.04 3.88
N ALA A 439 -3.40 18.33 4.22
CA ALA A 439 -3.86 17.13 3.52
C ALA A 439 -4.61 17.47 2.22
N HIS A 440 -5.39 18.56 2.20
CA HIS A 440 -6.17 18.99 1.04
C HIS A 440 -5.30 19.69 -0.01
N TYR A 441 -4.43 20.61 0.41
CA TYR A 441 -3.52 21.34 -0.48
C TYR A 441 -2.13 20.71 -0.54
N GLY A 442 -2.04 19.37 -0.42
CA GLY A 442 -0.79 18.60 -0.35
C GLY A 442 0.29 19.22 -1.24
N TYR A 443 1.27 19.86 -0.60
CA TYR A 443 2.11 20.92 -1.16
C TYR A 443 2.72 20.62 -2.54
N ASP A 444 1.96 20.85 -3.62
CA ASP A 444 2.50 20.93 -4.98
C ASP A 444 2.68 22.40 -5.37
N ILE A 445 3.75 22.94 -4.78
CA ILE A 445 4.33 24.27 -4.89
C ILE A 445 4.80 24.62 -6.33
N PHE A 446 4.52 23.79 -7.33
CA PHE A 446 5.08 23.90 -8.69
C PHE A 446 4.10 24.35 -9.77
N ASN A 447 2.77 24.31 -9.57
CA ASN A 447 1.84 24.36 -10.72
C ASN A 447 1.06 25.69 -10.95
N HIS A 448 0.97 26.61 -9.99
CA HIS A 448 0.15 27.83 -10.14
C HIS A 448 0.75 28.95 -11.04
N GLY A 449 2.07 28.94 -11.32
CA GLY A 449 2.72 30.01 -12.11
C GLY A 449 2.11 30.20 -13.51
N GLY A 450 1.76 29.09 -14.19
CA GLY A 450 1.12 29.13 -15.50
C GLY A 450 -0.29 29.73 -15.48
N THR A 451 -1.08 29.40 -14.45
CA THR A 451 -2.43 29.93 -14.28
C THR A 451 -2.44 31.43 -13.94
N LEU A 452 -1.45 31.94 -13.21
CA LEU A 452 -1.32 33.40 -12.98
C LEU A 452 -1.09 34.17 -14.29
N VAL A 453 -0.23 33.63 -15.17
CA VAL A 453 -0.01 34.20 -16.51
C VAL A 453 -1.29 34.14 -17.33
N TRP A 454 -2.04 33.03 -17.24
CA TRP A 454 -3.35 32.88 -17.87
C TRP A 454 -4.34 33.96 -17.40
N TRP A 455 -4.47 34.18 -16.09
CA TRP A 455 -5.34 35.22 -15.51
C TRP A 455 -5.01 36.60 -16.04
N ARG A 456 -3.71 36.96 -16.06
CA ARG A 456 -3.27 38.24 -16.63
C ARG A 456 -3.58 38.36 -18.12
N ALA A 457 -3.41 37.29 -18.87
CA ALA A 457 -3.61 37.30 -20.32
C ALA A 457 -5.10 37.34 -20.72
N LYS A 458 -5.97 36.65 -19.98
CA LYS A 458 -7.39 36.48 -20.34
C LYS A 458 -8.33 37.41 -19.60
N LEU A 459 -8.03 37.74 -18.35
CA LEU A 459 -8.88 38.52 -17.45
C LEU A 459 -8.06 39.60 -16.71
N PRO A 460 -7.38 40.51 -17.43
CA PRO A 460 -6.44 41.48 -16.83
C PRO A 460 -7.09 42.43 -15.82
N HIS A 461 -8.38 42.74 -15.97
CA HIS A 461 -9.11 43.61 -15.06
C HIS A 461 -9.48 42.92 -13.74
N ILE A 462 -9.73 41.60 -13.75
CA ILE A 462 -9.94 40.80 -12.53
C ILE A 462 -8.58 40.56 -11.86
N ALA A 463 -7.55 40.25 -12.64
CA ALA A 463 -6.20 40.05 -12.11
C ALA A 463 -5.66 41.30 -11.39
N ALA A 464 -6.12 42.50 -11.76
CA ALA A 464 -5.76 43.76 -11.11
C ALA A 464 -6.45 43.99 -9.74
N LEU A 465 -7.41 43.15 -9.34
CA LEU A 465 -8.05 43.22 -8.04
C LEU A 465 -7.07 42.77 -6.94
N PRO A 466 -7.20 43.29 -5.70
CA PRO A 466 -6.41 42.82 -4.56
C PRO A 466 -6.52 41.30 -4.44
N ILE A 467 -5.37 40.63 -4.50
CA ILE A 467 -5.30 39.19 -4.35
C ILE A 467 -5.70 38.80 -2.95
N ASN A 468 -6.55 37.79 -2.87
CA ASN A 468 -6.88 37.15 -1.62
C ASN A 468 -7.05 35.64 -1.83
N ARG A 469 -5.95 34.88 -1.97
CA ARG A 469 -5.69 33.63 -1.21
C ARG A 469 -4.58 32.71 -1.75
N GLY A 470 -4.06 31.91 -0.81
CA GLY A 470 -3.00 30.92 -0.94
C GLY A 470 -1.69 31.41 -0.34
N PRO A 471 -1.05 30.73 0.64
CA PRO A 471 0.28 31.13 1.07
C PRO A 471 1.26 30.97 -0.10
N TYR A 472 1.76 32.09 -0.62
CA TYR A 472 2.80 32.12 -1.65
C TYR A 472 4.15 31.77 -1.03
N TYR A 473 4.29 30.52 -0.63
CA TYR A 473 5.52 30.06 -0.03
C TYR A 473 6.65 30.05 -1.08
N ASN A 474 6.35 29.73 -2.34
CA ASN A 474 7.34 29.78 -3.42
C ASN A 474 7.67 31.24 -3.83
N PRO A 475 8.91 31.71 -3.64
CA PRO A 475 9.33 33.08 -3.96
C PRO A 475 9.15 33.43 -5.42
N ILE A 476 9.31 32.46 -6.33
CA ILE A 476 9.15 32.69 -7.76
C ILE A 476 7.71 33.12 -8.06
N HIS A 477 6.73 32.49 -7.43
CA HIS A 477 5.31 32.83 -7.60
C HIS A 477 4.98 34.19 -7.00
N ALA A 478 5.51 34.49 -5.81
CA ALA A 478 5.31 35.78 -5.15
C ALA A 478 5.97 36.94 -5.95
N HIS A 479 7.16 36.71 -6.54
CA HIS A 479 7.81 37.65 -7.46
C HIS A 479 7.08 37.79 -8.80
N PHE A 480 6.54 36.70 -9.36
CA PHE A 480 5.66 36.79 -10.53
C PHE A 480 4.43 37.63 -10.20
N LEU A 481 3.83 37.46 -9.03
CA LEU A 481 2.68 38.24 -8.58
C LEU A 481 2.98 39.74 -8.47
N GLU A 482 4.07 40.07 -7.77
CA GLU A 482 4.56 41.44 -7.59
C GLU A 482 4.83 42.10 -8.94
N HIS A 483 5.57 41.42 -9.82
CA HIS A 483 5.90 41.93 -11.15
C HIS A 483 4.68 41.98 -12.08
N MET A 484 3.72 41.07 -11.91
CA MET A 484 2.55 41.00 -12.77
C MET A 484 1.47 42.02 -12.44
N LEU A 485 1.27 42.31 -11.15
CA LEU A 485 0.19 43.16 -10.69
C LEU A 485 0.66 44.56 -10.27
N GLY A 486 1.97 44.79 -10.21
CA GLY A 486 2.53 46.05 -9.71
C GLY A 486 2.15 46.32 -8.24
N ASN A 487 1.72 45.27 -7.52
CA ASN A 487 1.22 45.37 -6.17
C ASN A 487 2.35 45.06 -5.17
N ALA A 488 2.93 46.09 -4.58
CA ALA A 488 4.04 46.00 -3.63
C ALA A 488 3.60 45.70 -2.18
N SER A 489 2.36 45.25 -1.97
CA SER A 489 1.78 45.04 -0.64
C SER A 489 2.30 43.79 0.10
N PHE A 490 3.14 42.97 -0.54
CA PHE A 490 3.71 41.76 0.05
C PHE A 490 5.19 41.94 0.33
N GLN A 491 5.63 41.65 1.55
CA GLN A 491 7.06 41.65 1.90
C GLN A 491 7.66 40.31 1.48
N LEU A 492 8.41 40.30 0.37
CA LEU A 492 9.02 39.08 -0.16
C LEU A 492 10.26 38.69 0.64
N LEU A 493 10.32 37.42 1.04
CA LEU A 493 11.56 36.82 1.51
C LEU A 493 12.53 36.73 0.33
N GLY A 494 13.81 37.07 0.57
CA GLY A 494 14.84 36.91 -0.44
C GLY A 494 14.92 35.46 -0.93
N PRO A 495 15.27 35.20 -2.21
CA PRO A 495 15.27 33.84 -2.80
C PRO A 495 16.03 32.81 -1.97
N LEU A 496 17.13 33.22 -1.32
CA LEU A 496 17.96 32.38 -0.47
C LEU A 496 17.32 32.06 0.90
N SER A 497 16.58 33.02 1.47
CA SER A 497 15.90 32.89 2.76
C SER A 497 14.74 31.90 2.65
N ALA A 498 14.00 31.96 1.56
CA ALA A 498 12.90 31.04 1.31
C ALA A 498 13.37 29.61 0.96
N ILE A 499 14.48 29.45 0.23
CA ILE A 499 15.08 28.11 0.02
C ILE A 499 15.51 27.48 1.36
N ASN A 500 16.08 28.27 2.27
CA ASN A 500 16.51 27.76 3.58
C ASN A 500 15.35 27.44 4.54
N GLU A 501 14.24 28.19 4.47
CA GLU A 501 13.01 27.87 5.21
C GLU A 501 12.33 26.59 4.72
N PHE A 502 12.30 26.35 3.41
CA PHE A 502 11.59 25.20 2.82
C PHE A 502 12.19 23.84 3.15
N TYR A 503 13.50 23.76 3.32
CA TYR A 503 14.20 22.51 3.63
C TYR A 503 14.56 22.39 5.13
N GLY A 504 14.12 23.33 5.98
CA GLY A 504 14.73 23.56 7.29
C GLY A 504 13.81 24.05 8.41
N GLY A 505 12.61 23.50 8.56
CA GLY A 505 11.83 23.58 9.82
C GLY A 505 10.91 24.79 10.01
N GLN A 506 9.71 24.52 10.56
CA GLN A 506 8.60 25.45 10.87
C GLN A 506 9.05 26.80 11.46
N VAL A 507 8.45 27.93 11.03
CA VAL A 507 7.81 28.96 11.90
C VAL A 507 6.79 29.83 11.14
N VAL A 508 5.75 30.20 11.90
CA VAL A 508 4.61 31.14 11.77
C VAL A 508 4.87 32.49 11.07
N LEU A 509 3.87 32.95 10.29
CA LEU A 509 3.77 34.29 9.68
C LEU A 509 3.81 35.40 10.75
N LEU A 510 4.69 36.39 10.56
CA LEU A 510 4.64 37.66 11.30
C LEU A 510 3.56 38.56 10.68
N GLU A 511 2.69 39.09 11.55
CA GLU A 511 1.62 40.07 11.25
C GLU A 511 2.12 41.36 10.56
#